data_AF-Q3HYB7-F1
#
_entry.id   AF-Q3HYB7-F1
#
_cell.length_a   1.000
_cell.length_b   1.000
_cell.length_c   1.000
_cell.angle_alpha   90.00
_cell.angle_beta   90.00
_cell.angle_gamma   90.00
#
_symmetry.space_group_name_H-M   'P 1'
#
loop_
_entity.id
_entity.type
_entity.pdbx_description
1 polymer ?
#
loop_
_entity_poly.entity_id
_entity_poly.type
_entity_poly.pdbx_seq_one_letter_code
_entity_poly.pdbx_strand_id
1 'polypeptide(L)'
;AGGIKAWQAALKHAGGIKAWLARILFQLKSWGMAEIFLAGVLVSFVKLMAYGDIGVGSSFIPWCFFCVLQLRAFQCVDRRWLWDDIAPMPVIKQALKPGVPGIRQGLRSCSCCTAILPADERVCPRCQTKGYVRRKNSLQWTLALLFTSIMLKCRLHALM
;
A
#
# COMPACT_ATOMS: atom_id res chain seq x y z
N ALA A 1 29.97 -11.76 -28.58
CA ALA A 1 28.49 -11.79 -28.52
C ALA A 1 27.91 -12.33 -27.18
N GLY A 2 28.69 -12.97 -26.29
CA GLY A 2 28.18 -13.55 -25.02
C GLY A 2 28.01 -12.57 -23.85
N GLY A 3 28.83 -11.52 -23.76
CA GLY A 3 28.79 -10.58 -22.64
C GLY A 3 27.50 -9.76 -22.54
N ILE A 4 27.01 -9.21 -23.66
CA ILE A 4 25.83 -8.32 -23.69
C ILE A 4 24.56 -9.06 -23.20
N LYS A 5 24.42 -10.35 -23.53
CA LYS A 5 23.29 -11.17 -23.08
C LYS A 5 23.34 -11.45 -21.57
N ALA A 6 24.54 -11.66 -21.00
CA ALA A 6 24.72 -11.83 -19.56
C ALA A 6 24.40 -10.55 -18.78
N TRP A 7 24.84 -9.39 -19.28
CA TRP A 7 24.47 -8.08 -18.72
C TRP A 7 22.96 -7.78 -18.84
N GLN A 8 22.32 -8.11 -19.98
CA GLN A 8 20.87 -7.99 -20.15
C GLN A 8 20.08 -8.93 -19.23
N ALA A 9 20.58 -10.15 -18.98
CA ALA A 9 19.97 -11.09 -18.04
C ALA A 9 20.08 -10.59 -16.59
N ALA A 10 21.27 -10.12 -16.17
CA ALA A 10 21.47 -9.54 -14.84
C ALA A 10 20.59 -8.31 -14.58
N LEU A 11 20.42 -7.43 -15.58
CA LEU A 11 19.49 -6.29 -15.53
C LEU A 11 18.02 -6.74 -15.43
N LYS A 12 17.62 -7.79 -16.17
CA LYS A 12 16.27 -8.38 -16.07
C LYS A 12 16.00 -8.98 -14.69
N HIS A 13 16.96 -9.70 -14.12
CA HIS A 13 16.85 -10.30 -12.79
C HIS A 13 16.82 -9.24 -11.67
N ALA A 14 17.64 -8.20 -11.78
CA ALA A 14 17.63 -7.06 -10.86
C ALA A 14 16.28 -6.30 -10.91
N GLY A 15 15.69 -6.11 -12.10
CA GLY A 15 14.37 -5.50 -12.24
C GLY A 15 13.24 -6.34 -11.62
N GLY A 16 13.31 -7.66 -11.74
CA GLY A 16 12.35 -8.59 -11.13
C GLY A 16 12.37 -8.56 -9.59
N ILE A 17 13.57 -8.54 -8.99
CA ILE A 17 13.75 -8.46 -7.53
C ILE A 17 13.22 -7.13 -6.99
N LYS A 18 13.57 -6.01 -7.63
CA LYS A 18 13.07 -4.67 -7.25
C LYS A 18 11.53 -4.62 -7.29
N ALA A 19 10.93 -5.15 -8.35
CA ALA A 19 9.47 -5.21 -8.48
C ALA A 19 8.83 -6.12 -7.42
N TRP A 20 9.46 -7.23 -7.06
CA TRP A 20 8.98 -8.13 -6.01
C TRP A 20 9.07 -7.49 -4.62
N LEU A 21 10.20 -6.89 -4.28
CA LEU A 21 10.41 -6.15 -3.03
C LEU A 21 9.41 -5.00 -2.88
N ALA A 22 9.17 -4.23 -3.94
CA ALA A 22 8.18 -3.17 -3.91
C ALA A 22 6.75 -3.70 -3.70
N ARG A 23 6.40 -4.83 -4.33
CA ARG A 23 5.09 -5.49 -4.09
C ARG A 23 4.94 -5.91 -2.64
N ILE A 24 5.96 -6.50 -2.05
CA ILE A 24 5.97 -6.89 -0.64
C ILE A 24 5.86 -5.67 0.25
N LEU A 25 6.67 -4.63 0.02
CA LEU A 25 6.63 -3.39 0.79
C LEU A 25 5.24 -2.75 0.76
N PHE A 26 4.57 -2.69 -0.40
CA PHE A 26 3.22 -2.14 -0.49
C PHE A 26 2.14 -3.05 0.13
N GLN A 27 2.32 -4.36 0.09
CA GLN A 27 1.42 -5.28 0.79
C GLN A 27 1.59 -5.15 2.31
N LEU A 28 2.83 -5.16 2.82
CA LEU A 28 3.11 -4.92 4.23
C LEU A 28 2.62 -3.54 4.68
N LYS A 29 2.78 -2.49 3.86
CA LYS A 29 2.24 -1.16 4.16
C LYS A 29 0.72 -1.18 4.32
N SER A 30 0.02 -1.97 3.51
CA SER A 30 -1.45 -2.10 3.61
C SER A 30 -1.91 -3.02 4.74
N TRP A 31 -1.11 -4.01 5.13
CA TRP A 31 -1.46 -5.02 6.14
C TRP A 31 -1.03 -4.62 7.54
N GLY A 32 0.17 -4.07 7.68
CA GLY A 32 0.84 -3.96 8.96
C GLY A 32 0.20 -2.93 9.90
N MET A 33 -0.60 -2.00 9.36
CA MET A 33 -1.07 -0.81 10.10
C MET A 33 0.02 -0.30 11.06
N ALA A 34 1.26 -0.25 10.57
CA ALA A 34 2.45 -0.12 11.41
C ALA A 34 2.41 1.21 12.19
N GLU A 35 1.77 2.23 11.61
CA GLU A 35 1.42 3.48 12.25
C GLU A 35 0.54 3.31 13.49
N ILE A 36 -0.53 2.53 13.41
CA ILE A 36 -1.44 2.29 14.55
C ILE A 36 -0.77 1.41 15.60
N PHE A 37 0.00 0.40 15.18
CA PHE A 37 0.80 -0.39 16.10
C PHE A 37 1.79 0.48 16.88
N LEU A 38 2.54 1.35 16.18
CA LEU A 38 3.50 2.27 16.80
C LEU A 38 2.81 3.29 17.71
N ALA A 39 1.65 3.84 17.30
CA ALA A 39 0.84 4.72 18.14
C ALA A 39 0.33 4.00 19.41
N GLY A 40 -0.04 2.73 19.31
CA GLY A 40 -0.46 1.91 20.45
C GLY A 40 0.69 1.64 21.43
N VAL A 41 1.88 1.34 20.92
CA VAL A 41 3.11 1.23 21.74
C VAL A 41 3.43 2.58 22.38
N LEU A 42 3.23 3.68 21.67
CA LEU A 42 3.45 5.03 22.19
C LEU A 42 2.56 5.35 23.40
N VAL A 43 1.25 5.10 23.27
CA VAL A 43 0.30 5.30 24.38
C VAL A 43 0.59 4.36 25.55
N SER A 44 0.98 3.11 25.26
CA SER A 44 1.34 2.14 26.29
C SER A 44 2.58 2.56 27.08
N PHE A 45 3.60 3.09 26.39
CA PHE A 45 4.81 3.62 27.02
C PHE A 45 4.51 4.83 27.91
N VAL A 46 3.70 5.79 27.42
CA VAL A 46 3.28 6.95 28.22
C VAL A 46 2.51 6.52 29.47
N LYS A 47 1.67 5.48 29.37
CA LYS A 47 0.98 4.92 30.54
C LYS A 47 1.95 4.32 31.55
N LEU A 48 2.94 3.55 31.11
CA LEU A 48 3.96 2.98 32.01
C LEU A 48 4.72 4.06 32.79
N MET A 49 5.01 5.20 32.16
CA MET A 49 5.63 6.35 32.83
C MET A 49 4.73 7.04 33.86
N ALA A 50 3.40 6.85 33.78
CA ALA A 50 2.46 7.37 34.78
C ALA A 50 2.27 6.43 35.99
N TYR A 51 2.60 5.13 35.86
CA TYR A 51 2.45 4.13 36.93
C TYR A 51 3.70 3.96 37.82
N GLY A 52 4.85 4.50 37.42
CA GLY A 52 6.06 4.50 38.24
C GLY A 52 6.84 5.78 38.02
N ASP A 53 7.42 6.31 39.09
CA ASP A 53 8.28 7.51 39.13
C ASP A 53 9.65 7.23 38.47
N ILE A 54 9.62 6.67 37.25
CA ILE A 54 10.76 6.58 36.37
C ILE A 54 10.88 7.97 35.76
N GLY A 55 11.72 8.80 36.38
CA GLY A 55 12.08 10.11 35.85
C GLY A 55 12.39 9.98 34.36
N VAL A 56 11.74 10.85 33.56
CA VAL A 56 11.83 10.86 32.10
C VAL A 56 13.30 10.84 31.68
N GLY A 57 13.81 9.66 31.38
CA GLY A 57 15.20 9.48 30.99
C GLY A 57 15.47 10.19 29.67
N SER A 58 16.73 10.56 29.43
CA SER A 58 17.16 11.15 28.16
C SER A 58 16.81 10.30 26.93
N SER A 59 16.53 9.00 27.11
CA SER A 59 16.04 8.05 26.11
C SER A 59 14.62 8.32 25.58
N PHE A 60 13.80 9.12 26.28
CA PHE A 60 12.46 9.49 25.81
C PHE A 60 12.49 10.37 24.56
N ILE A 61 13.41 11.33 24.51
CA ILE A 61 13.53 12.28 23.40
C ILE A 61 13.89 11.59 22.08
N PRO A 62 14.92 10.71 22.00
CA PRO A 62 15.20 9.90 20.82
C PRO A 62 14.02 9.05 20.38
N TRP A 63 13.25 8.51 21.33
CA TRP A 63 12.10 7.67 21.01
C TRP A 63 10.95 8.48 20.40
N CYS A 64 10.63 9.66 20.93
CA CYS A 64 9.67 10.58 20.29
C CYS A 64 10.12 10.97 18.88
N PHE A 65 11.41 11.27 18.70
CA PHE A 65 11.96 11.61 17.39
C PHE A 65 11.87 10.44 16.41
N PHE A 66 12.18 9.22 16.86
CA PHE A 66 12.00 8.00 16.08
C PHE A 66 10.53 7.81 15.66
N CYS A 67 9.56 8.03 16.56
CA CYS A 67 8.14 7.96 16.22
C CYS A 67 7.78 8.94 15.09
N VAL A 68 8.19 10.21 15.20
CA VAL A 68 7.90 11.24 14.19
C VAL A 68 8.59 10.93 12.86
N LEU A 69 9.87 10.54 12.89
CA LEU A 69 10.61 10.17 11.68
C LEU A 69 9.99 8.96 10.99
N GLN A 70 9.56 7.96 11.74
CA GLN A 70 8.92 6.76 11.20
C GLN A 70 7.58 7.10 10.54
N LEU A 71 6.74 7.93 11.20
CA LEU A 71 5.49 8.43 10.61
C LEU A 71 5.77 9.19 9.31
N ARG A 72 6.75 10.10 9.34
CA ARG A 72 7.16 10.88 8.16
C ARG A 72 7.67 9.98 7.04
N ALA A 73 8.49 8.97 7.35
CA ALA A 73 8.99 8.02 6.36
C ALA A 73 7.84 7.30 5.66
N PHE A 74 6.82 6.83 6.39
CA PHE A 74 5.66 6.18 5.79
C PHE A 74 4.78 7.11 4.94
N GLN A 75 4.69 8.39 5.31
CA GLN A 75 4.00 9.42 4.52
C GLN A 75 4.78 9.80 3.25
N CYS A 76 6.10 9.94 3.35
CA CYS A 76 6.96 10.26 2.21
C CYS A 76 7.15 9.09 1.24
N VAL A 77 6.95 7.84 1.66
CA VAL A 77 6.99 6.67 0.77
C VAL A 77 5.74 6.66 -0.10
N ASP A 78 5.87 7.39 -1.20
CA ASP A 78 4.83 7.57 -2.18
C ASP A 78 4.82 6.42 -3.18
N ARG A 79 3.63 5.84 -3.40
CA ARG A 79 3.50 4.65 -4.24
C ARG A 79 3.94 4.93 -5.68
N ARG A 80 3.58 6.09 -6.20
CA ARG A 80 3.88 6.49 -7.58
C ARG A 80 5.39 6.61 -7.80
N TRP A 81 6.03 7.39 -6.95
CA TRP A 81 7.45 7.70 -7.01
C TRP A 81 8.32 6.44 -6.94
N LEU A 82 8.05 5.54 -5.99
CA LEU A 82 8.83 4.31 -5.84
C LEU A 82 8.72 3.41 -7.08
N TRP A 83 7.54 3.31 -7.69
CA TRP A 83 7.37 2.50 -8.89
C TRP A 83 8.03 3.14 -10.12
N ASP A 84 8.07 4.47 -10.20
CA ASP A 84 8.70 5.23 -11.30
C ASP A 84 10.22 4.97 -11.38
N ASP A 85 10.87 4.71 -10.24
CA ASP A 85 12.28 4.29 -10.21
C ASP A 85 12.50 2.82 -10.63
N ILE A 86 11.51 1.94 -10.42
CA ILE A 86 11.64 0.50 -10.68
C ILE A 86 11.44 0.15 -12.15
N ALA A 87 10.41 0.74 -12.77
CA ALA A 87 10.06 0.46 -14.15
C ALA A 87 9.33 1.66 -14.76
N PRO A 88 9.61 2.03 -16.02
CA PRO A 88 8.95 3.16 -16.67
C PRO A 88 7.44 2.94 -16.77
N MET A 89 6.69 4.04 -16.72
CA MET A 89 5.24 4.01 -16.89
C MET A 89 4.88 3.56 -18.31
N PRO A 90 3.90 2.64 -18.49
CA PRO A 90 3.47 2.24 -19.82
C PRO A 90 2.88 3.43 -20.58
N VAL A 91 3.29 3.59 -21.84
CA VAL A 91 2.78 4.64 -22.72
C VAL A 91 1.34 4.33 -23.08
N ILE A 92 0.45 5.29 -22.84
CA ILE A 92 -0.95 5.19 -23.20
C ILE A 92 -1.06 5.47 -24.70
N LYS A 93 -1.47 4.46 -25.48
CA LYS A 93 -1.64 4.60 -26.94
C LYS A 93 -2.85 5.46 -27.34
N GLN A 94 -3.78 5.68 -26.42
CA GLN A 94 -5.01 6.44 -26.64
C GLN A 94 -4.84 7.90 -26.22
N ALA A 95 -5.35 8.83 -27.04
CA ALA A 95 -5.40 10.25 -26.69
C ALA A 95 -6.34 10.49 -25.50
N LEU A 96 -5.79 10.99 -24.39
CA LEU A 96 -6.53 11.39 -23.21
C LEU A 96 -7.33 12.67 -23.53
N LYS A 97 -8.65 12.67 -23.32
CA LYS A 97 -9.45 13.91 -23.41
C LYS A 97 -9.54 14.55 -22.02
N PRO A 98 -9.00 15.77 -21.81
CA PRO A 98 -9.18 16.49 -20.55
C PRO A 98 -10.66 16.68 -20.22
N GLY A 99 -11.02 16.66 -18.93
CA GLY A 99 -12.40 16.88 -18.47
C GLY A 99 -13.33 15.67 -18.50
N VAL A 100 -12.91 14.52 -19.05
CA VAL A 100 -13.70 13.28 -19.00
C VAL A 100 -12.99 12.26 -18.09
N PRO A 101 -13.70 11.63 -17.13
CA PRO A 101 -13.10 10.66 -16.22
C PRO A 101 -12.59 9.43 -16.99
N GLY A 102 -11.45 8.88 -16.58
CA GLY A 102 -10.77 7.78 -17.29
C GLY A 102 -11.67 6.56 -17.53
N ILE A 103 -12.59 6.24 -16.61
CA ILE A 103 -13.54 5.13 -16.79
C ILE A 103 -14.45 5.31 -18.02
N ARG A 104 -14.85 6.54 -18.34
CA ARG A 104 -15.67 6.85 -19.54
C ARG A 104 -14.86 6.85 -20.83
N GLN A 105 -13.54 6.87 -20.73
CA GLN A 105 -12.63 6.76 -21.87
C GLN A 105 -12.09 5.34 -22.05
N GLY A 106 -12.52 4.38 -21.23
CA GLY A 106 -12.00 3.01 -21.27
C GLY A 106 -10.61 2.89 -20.65
N LEU A 107 -10.32 3.64 -19.58
CA LEU A 107 -9.07 3.55 -18.82
C LEU A 107 -9.32 3.03 -17.40
N ARG A 108 -8.31 2.35 -16.83
CA ARG A 108 -8.26 1.88 -15.45
C ARG A 108 -6.92 2.17 -14.81
N SER A 109 -6.90 2.32 -13.48
CA SER A 109 -5.67 2.38 -12.69
C SER A 109 -5.32 1.01 -12.11
N CYS A 110 -4.05 0.61 -12.18
CA CYS A 110 -3.59 -0.59 -11.49
C CYS A 110 -3.62 -0.42 -9.96
N SER A 111 -4.16 -1.39 -9.22
CA SER A 111 -4.20 -1.37 -7.75
C SER A 111 -2.82 -1.50 -7.08
N CYS A 112 -1.84 -2.08 -7.77
CA CYS A 112 -0.50 -2.30 -7.23
C CYS A 112 0.44 -1.12 -7.51
N CYS A 113 0.62 -0.75 -8.78
CA CYS A 113 1.59 0.26 -9.21
C CYS A 113 0.95 1.59 -9.67
N THR A 114 -0.38 1.72 -9.60
CA THR A 114 -1.15 2.90 -10.07
C THR A 114 -0.99 3.29 -11.53
N ALA A 115 -0.27 2.51 -12.34
CA ALA A 115 -0.16 2.74 -13.78
C ALA A 115 -1.55 2.82 -14.43
N ILE A 116 -1.70 3.74 -15.37
CA ILE A 116 -2.92 3.94 -16.15
C ILE A 116 -2.84 3.03 -17.36
N LEU A 117 -3.87 2.20 -17.55
CA LEU A 117 -3.94 1.17 -18.58
C LEU A 117 -5.30 1.21 -19.26
N PRO A 118 -5.42 0.73 -20.50
CA PRO A 118 -6.71 0.50 -21.13
C PRO A 118 -7.55 -0.49 -20.31
N ALA A 119 -8.87 -0.31 -20.34
CA ALA A 119 -9.85 -1.08 -19.57
C ALA A 119 -9.83 -2.57 -19.93
N ASP A 120 -9.53 -2.90 -21.18
CA ASP A 120 -9.53 -4.27 -21.71
C ASP A 120 -8.32 -5.09 -21.24
N GLU A 121 -7.20 -4.42 -20.98
CA GLU A 121 -5.97 -5.08 -20.57
C GLU A 121 -6.06 -5.47 -19.10
N ARG A 122 -6.26 -6.77 -18.79
CA ARG A 122 -6.44 -7.24 -17.41
C ARG A 122 -5.14 -7.35 -16.62
N VAL A 123 -4.02 -7.62 -17.29
CA VAL A 123 -2.71 -7.82 -16.67
C VAL A 123 -1.89 -6.55 -16.83
N CYS A 124 -1.32 -6.02 -15.76
CA CYS A 124 -0.45 -4.85 -15.87
C CYS A 124 0.94 -5.24 -16.42
N PRO A 125 1.47 -4.60 -17.47
CA PRO A 125 2.80 -4.88 -18.01
C PRO A 125 3.92 -4.51 -17.04
N ARG A 126 3.69 -3.52 -16.16
CA ARG A 126 4.66 -3.01 -15.17
C ARG A 126 4.83 -3.91 -13.96
N CYS A 127 3.72 -4.29 -13.32
CA CYS A 127 3.73 -5.04 -12.06
C CYS A 127 3.09 -6.44 -12.17
N GLN A 128 2.61 -6.83 -13.34
CA GLN A 128 1.97 -8.13 -13.61
C GLN A 128 0.79 -8.46 -12.67
N THR A 129 0.18 -7.43 -12.07
CA THR A 129 -1.01 -7.60 -11.22
C THR A 129 -2.26 -7.61 -12.10
N LYS A 130 -3.12 -8.60 -11.88
CA LYS A 130 -4.44 -8.70 -12.52
C LYS A 130 -5.38 -7.68 -11.88
N GLY A 131 -6.07 -6.89 -12.70
CA GLY A 131 -7.00 -5.86 -12.24
C GLY A 131 -8.22 -5.76 -13.14
N TYR A 132 -9.28 -5.16 -12.59
CA TYR A 132 -10.53 -4.86 -13.27
C TYR A 132 -10.82 -3.37 -13.15
N VAL A 133 -11.60 -2.81 -14.07
CA VAL A 133 -12.04 -1.40 -14.03
C VAL A 133 -12.82 -1.10 -12.75
N ARG A 134 -13.73 -2.01 -12.38
CA ARG A 134 -14.47 -1.97 -11.13
C ARG A 134 -14.42 -3.34 -10.46
N ARG A 135 -14.12 -3.37 -9.16
CA ARG A 135 -14.11 -4.61 -8.37
C ARG A 135 -15.54 -5.19 -8.37
N LYS A 136 -15.69 -6.42 -8.86
CA LYS A 136 -16.99 -7.11 -8.89
C LYS A 136 -17.48 -7.38 -7.46
N ASN A 137 -18.79 -7.34 -7.26
CA ASN A 137 -19.47 -7.66 -5.99
C ASN A 137 -19.05 -6.82 -4.78
N SER A 138 -18.48 -5.62 -4.97
CA SER A 138 -18.03 -4.78 -3.85
C SER A 138 -19.14 -4.49 -2.85
N LEU A 139 -20.36 -4.23 -3.34
CA LEU A 139 -21.53 -3.96 -2.50
C LEU A 139 -21.97 -5.20 -1.69
N GLN A 140 -21.96 -6.38 -2.32
CA GLN A 140 -22.28 -7.63 -1.63
C GLN A 140 -21.28 -7.93 -0.51
N TRP A 141 -19.99 -7.77 -0.77
CA TRP A 141 -18.95 -7.97 0.25
C TRP A 141 -19.07 -6.96 1.40
N THR A 142 -19.31 -5.68 1.11
CA THR A 142 -19.50 -4.67 2.17
C THR A 142 -20.76 -4.96 2.98
N LEU A 143 -21.86 -5.35 2.34
CA LEU A 143 -23.10 -5.72 3.04
C LEU A 143 -22.91 -6.95 3.90
N ALA A 144 -22.27 -8.00 3.38
CA ALA A 144 -21.98 -9.22 4.13
C ALA A 144 -21.17 -8.92 5.40
N LEU A 145 -20.10 -8.12 5.29
CA LEU A 145 -19.30 -7.71 6.45
C LEU A 145 -20.07 -6.86 7.45
N LEU A 146 -20.94 -5.95 6.97
CA LEU A 146 -21.81 -5.14 7.82
C LEU A 146 -22.80 -6.00 8.60
N PHE A 147 -23.45 -6.96 7.93
CA PHE A 147 -24.35 -7.91 8.58
C PHE A 147 -23.62 -8.77 9.62
N THR A 148 -22.43 -9.30 9.30
CA THR A 148 -21.64 -10.06 10.26
C THR A 148 -21.28 -9.23 11.51
N SER A 149 -20.90 -7.96 11.33
CA SER A 149 -20.59 -7.06 12.44
C SER A 149 -21.82 -6.77 13.31
N ILE A 150 -22.97 -6.51 12.70
CA ILE A 150 -24.25 -6.30 13.41
C ILE A 150 -24.63 -7.55 14.19
N MET A 151 -24.56 -8.74 13.59
CA MET A 151 -24.89 -9.99 14.29
C MET A 151 -23.98 -10.24 15.49
N LEU A 152 -22.66 -10.05 15.33
CA LEU A 152 -21.71 -10.21 16.42
C LEU A 152 -21.99 -9.24 17.57
N LYS A 153 -22.30 -7.97 17.26
CA LYS A 153 -22.60 -6.94 18.26
C LYS A 153 -23.95 -7.15 18.95
N CYS A 154 -24.99 -7.51 18.20
CA CYS A 154 -26.31 -7.85 18.78
C CYS A 154 -26.25 -9.06 19.70
N ARG A 155 -25.48 -10.10 19.34
CA ARG A 155 -25.33 -11.29 20.18
C ARG A 155 -24.64 -10.98 21.50
N LEU A 156 -23.70 -10.03 21.52
CA LEU A 156 -23.00 -9.59 22.73
C LEU A 156 -23.89 -8.73 23.65
N HIS A 157 -24.74 -7.87 23.07
CA HIS A 157 -25.70 -7.05 23.83
C HIS A 157 -26.88 -7.85 24.40
N ALA A 158 -27.21 -8.99 23.81
CA ALA A 158 -28.25 -9.89 24.34
C ALA A 158 -27.74 -10.82 25.46
N LEU A 159 -26.44 -10.78 25.79
CA LEU A 159 -25.78 -11.63 26.81
C LEU A 159 -25.31 -10.85 28.05
N MET A 160 -25.35 -9.51 28.00
CA MET A 160 -25.16 -8.60 29.13
C MET A 160 -26.53 -8.19 29.68
#